data_AF-A0AAN7Z9M2-F1
#
_entry.id   AF-A0AAN7Z9M2-F1
#
_cell.length_a   1.000
_cell.length_b   1.000
_cell.length_c   1.000
_cell.angle_alpha   90.00
_cell.angle_beta   90.00
_cell.angle_gamma   90.00
#
_symmetry.space_group_name_H-M   'P 1'
#
loop_
_entity.id
_entity.type
_entity.pdbx_description
1 polymer ?
#
loop_
_entity_poly.entity_id
_entity_poly.type
_entity_poly.pdbx_seq_one_letter_code
_entity_poly.pdbx_strand_id
1 'polypeptide(L)'
;MELATLGARLFKPAHRSVEVGSIIIADYDFPKPMICLLQYEDDAFGKKSFAYTTPPLQPLPTDLANSSLLRAQSFHFLAQPGVLERNIAALLCLRQEHGILERPLLVWGPSPLGCDSADKAGHLKPCKIVDVFSPNHLELSYLIEGKGEVEPAFSRETVEAQA
;
A
#
# COMPACT_ATOMS: atom_id res chain seq x y z
N MET A 1 15.06 8.79 -12.01
CA MET A 1 15.15 9.45 -10.69
C MET A 1 13.78 9.33 -10.05
N GLU A 2 13.60 8.25 -9.29
CA GLU A 2 12.32 7.72 -8.81
C GLU A 2 11.65 8.62 -7.79
N LEU A 3 10.33 8.76 -7.93
CA LEU A 3 9.43 9.45 -7.00
C LEU A 3 8.59 8.36 -6.32
N ALA A 4 8.82 8.13 -5.04
CA ALA A 4 7.96 7.28 -4.22
C ALA A 4 7.18 8.19 -3.26
N THR A 5 5.89 8.34 -3.51
CA THR A 5 4.98 9.04 -2.60
C THR A 5 4.72 8.13 -1.38
N LEU A 6 5.22 8.50 -0.20
CA LEU A 6 4.88 7.83 1.05
C LEU A 6 3.39 8.05 1.37
N GLY A 7 2.60 6.98 1.35
CA GLY A 7 1.20 7.00 1.80
C GLY A 7 1.01 6.13 3.03
N ALA A 8 1.05 6.72 4.23
CA ALA A 8 0.48 6.07 5.41
C ALA A 8 -1.03 6.32 5.43
N ARG A 9 -1.84 5.25 5.40
CA ARG A 9 -3.30 5.37 5.57
C ARG A 9 -3.75 4.62 6.82
N LEU A 10 -4.02 5.40 7.86
CA LEU A 10 -4.72 4.99 9.07
C LEU A 10 -6.20 4.77 8.75
N PHE A 11 -6.80 3.70 9.25
CA PHE A 11 -8.26 3.59 9.30
C PHE A 11 -8.72 3.17 10.71
N LYS A 12 -9.92 3.64 11.05
CA LYS A 12 -10.57 3.45 12.35
C LYS A 12 -11.84 2.61 12.14
N PRO A 13 -11.94 1.39 12.67
CA PRO A 13 -13.15 0.59 12.53
C PRO A 13 -14.16 1.00 13.60
N ALA A 14 -15.09 1.90 13.23
CA ALA A 14 -16.32 2.26 13.94
C ALA A 14 -16.23 2.63 15.46
N HIS A 15 -17.37 3.02 16.04
CA HIS A 15 -17.51 3.85 17.26
C HIS A 15 -17.15 3.15 18.60
N ARG A 16 -16.60 1.92 18.62
CA ARG A 16 -16.34 1.17 19.87
C ARG A 16 -15.06 0.32 19.90
N SER A 17 -14.06 0.57 19.05
CA SER A 17 -12.77 -0.14 19.16
C SER A 17 -11.90 0.46 20.28
N VAL A 18 -11.42 -0.39 21.20
CA VAL A 18 -10.41 -0.03 22.23
C VAL A 18 -8.97 -0.23 21.76
N GLU A 19 -8.77 -0.78 20.56
CA GLU A 19 -7.45 -0.98 19.97
C GLU A 19 -7.43 -0.44 18.54
N VAL A 20 -6.42 0.36 18.25
CA VAL A 20 -6.01 0.76 16.91
C VAL A 20 -5.01 -0.29 16.44
N GLY A 21 -5.37 -1.07 15.42
CA GLY A 21 -4.41 -1.89 14.70
C GLY A 21 -3.91 -1.13 13.48
N SER A 22 -2.63 -0.79 13.43
CA SER A 22 -1.95 -0.42 12.19
C SER A 22 -1.39 -1.70 11.54
N ILE A 23 -1.69 -1.91 10.27
CA ILE A 23 -0.81 -2.70 9.40
C ILE A 23 -0.15 -1.69 8.49
N ILE A 24 1.07 -1.32 8.87
CA ILE A 24 1.96 -0.53 8.02
C ILE A 24 2.57 -1.52 7.03
N ILE A 25 2.07 -1.53 5.80
CA ILE A 25 2.79 -2.08 4.65
C ILE A 25 3.13 -0.91 3.75
N ALA A 26 4.13 -0.17 4.19
CA ALA A 26 5.02 0.72 3.47
C ALA A 26 6.12 1.00 4.50
N ASP A 27 7.39 0.78 4.18
CA ASP A 27 8.48 0.85 5.14
C ASP A 27 8.33 1.99 6.20
N TYR A 28 8.71 1.64 7.43
CA TYR A 28 8.95 2.50 8.61
C TYR A 28 7.79 2.74 9.62
N ASP A 29 7.48 1.72 10.43
CA ASP A 29 7.23 1.86 11.88
C ASP A 29 8.43 1.21 12.60
N PHE A 30 9.47 1.96 12.99
CA PHE A 30 10.63 1.39 13.69
C PHE A 30 10.81 1.93 15.12
N PRO A 31 11.15 1.05 16.09
CA PRO A 31 11.64 1.47 17.40
C PRO A 31 12.99 2.19 17.30
N LYS A 32 13.24 3.09 18.27
CA LYS A 32 14.36 4.05 18.32
C LYS A 32 15.80 3.54 18.01
N PRO A 33 16.19 2.26 18.17
CA PRO A 33 17.56 1.86 17.84
C PRO A 33 17.87 1.80 16.33
N MET A 34 16.87 1.86 15.43
CA MET A 34 17.06 1.67 13.97
C MET A 34 17.11 2.98 13.16
N ILE A 35 17.45 4.11 13.78
CA ILE A 35 17.63 5.42 13.12
C ILE A 35 18.77 5.44 12.07
N CYS A 36 19.55 4.36 11.92
CA CYS A 36 20.69 4.28 11.01
C CYS A 36 20.40 3.75 9.59
N LEU A 37 19.14 3.57 9.17
CA LEU A 37 18.82 2.85 7.92
C LEU A 37 18.30 3.70 6.77
N LEU A 38 18.05 4.99 6.97
CA LEU A 38 17.59 5.91 5.93
C LEU A 38 18.32 7.26 6.07
N GLN A 39 19.22 7.57 5.13
CA GLN A 39 19.87 8.87 5.06
C GLN A 39 19.16 9.71 4.00
N TYR A 40 18.50 10.78 4.44
CA TYR A 40 18.01 11.81 3.52
C TYR A 40 19.23 12.57 2.99
N GLU A 41 19.29 12.77 1.67
CA GLU A 41 20.36 13.56 1.06
C GLU A 41 20.13 15.08 1.21
N ASP A 42 18.93 15.51 1.60
CA ASP A 42 18.54 16.91 1.78
C ASP A 42 17.58 17.20 2.95
N ASP A 43 17.71 18.39 3.53
CA ASP A 43 16.94 18.91 4.65
C ASP A 43 15.73 19.75 4.17
N ALA A 44 15.64 20.02 2.87
CA ALA A 44 14.62 20.87 2.28
C ALA A 44 13.27 20.14 2.16
N PHE A 45 12.16 20.88 2.23
CA PHE A 45 10.81 20.39 1.91
C PHE A 45 10.60 20.15 0.39
N GLY A 46 11.68 19.86 -0.33
CA GLY A 46 11.71 19.58 -1.76
C GLY A 46 11.70 18.08 -2.08
N LYS A 47 12.00 17.75 -3.34
CA LYS A 47 12.08 16.37 -3.83
C LYS A 47 13.25 15.66 -3.14
N LYS A 48 12.93 14.80 -2.17
CA LYS A 48 13.94 14.07 -1.39
C LYS A 48 14.46 12.86 -2.16
N SER A 49 15.77 12.79 -2.35
CA SER A 49 16.46 11.55 -2.75
C SER A 49 16.83 10.73 -1.52
N PHE A 50 16.71 9.42 -1.66
CA PHE A 50 17.09 8.46 -0.63
C PHE A 50 17.71 7.23 -1.28
N ALA A 51 18.58 6.56 -0.55
CA ALA A 51 19.18 5.30 -0.94
C ALA A 51 18.94 4.25 0.14
N TYR A 52 18.59 3.03 -0.27
CA TYR A 52 18.50 1.90 0.64
C TYR A 52 19.91 1.42 0.98
N THR A 53 20.24 1.40 2.28
CA THR A 53 21.51 0.86 2.77
C THR A 53 21.46 -0.64 3.02
N THR A 54 20.28 -1.25 2.93
CA THR A 54 20.04 -2.69 3.03
C THR A 54 18.99 -3.12 2.00
N PRO A 55 18.95 -4.41 1.60
CA PRO A 55 17.88 -4.90 0.74
C PRO A 55 16.50 -4.64 1.38
N PRO A 56 15.52 -4.12 0.63
CA PRO A 56 14.17 -3.89 1.14
C PRO A 56 13.56 -5.17 1.71
N LEU A 57 12.93 -5.06 2.88
CA LEU A 57 12.17 -6.17 3.45
C LEU A 57 10.89 -6.38 2.64
N GLN A 58 10.58 -7.64 2.33
CA GLN A 58 9.34 -8.01 1.65
C GLN A 58 8.50 -8.85 2.59
N PRO A 59 7.63 -8.24 3.44
CA PRO A 59 6.82 -8.98 4.38
C PRO A 59 5.87 -9.92 3.63
N LEU A 60 5.83 -11.17 4.07
CA LEU A 60 4.97 -12.22 3.55
C LEU A 60 3.86 -12.52 4.55
N PRO A 61 2.68 -12.98 4.09
CA PRO A 61 1.61 -13.41 5.00
C PRO A 61 2.07 -14.44 6.03
N THR A 62 3.01 -15.33 5.67
CA THR A 62 3.59 -16.34 6.56
C THR A 62 4.30 -15.75 7.77
N ASP A 63 4.79 -14.52 7.70
CA ASP A 63 5.43 -13.83 8.82
C ASP A 63 4.43 -13.54 9.95
N LEU A 64 3.12 -13.62 9.67
CA LEU A 64 2.05 -13.46 10.65
C LEU A 64 1.67 -14.75 11.36
N ALA A 65 2.16 -15.92 10.94
CA ALA A 65 1.66 -17.22 11.42
C ALA A 65 1.67 -17.37 12.96
N ASN A 66 2.69 -16.81 13.61
CA ASN A 66 2.85 -16.86 15.07
C ASN A 66 2.47 -15.55 15.76
N SER A 67 1.76 -14.66 15.08
CA SER A 67 1.41 -13.32 15.56
C SER A 67 -0.10 -13.17 15.78
N SER A 68 -0.49 -12.42 16.82
CA SER A 68 -1.89 -12.01 17.04
C SER A 68 -2.45 -11.20 15.85
N LEU A 69 -1.58 -10.56 15.08
CA LEU A 69 -1.92 -9.80 13.87
C LEU A 69 -2.58 -10.65 12.79
N LEU A 70 -2.38 -11.97 12.78
CA LEU A 70 -3.10 -12.85 11.85
C LEU A 70 -4.62 -12.74 12.01
N ARG A 71 -5.12 -12.41 13.22
CA ARG A 71 -6.55 -12.21 13.52
C ARG A 71 -7.05 -10.78 13.28
N ALA A 72 -6.21 -9.90 12.72
CA ALA A 72 -6.63 -8.53 12.41
C ALA A 72 -7.90 -8.54 11.54
N GLN A 73 -8.73 -7.52 11.74
CA GLN A 73 -10.00 -7.38 11.02
C GLN A 73 -9.83 -6.76 9.64
N SER A 74 -8.60 -6.41 9.28
CA SER A 74 -8.30 -5.54 8.16
C SER A 74 -6.83 -5.59 7.79
N PHE A 75 -6.54 -5.64 6.50
CA PHE A 75 -5.18 -5.66 5.95
C PHE A 75 -5.05 -4.62 4.84
N HIS A 76 -3.99 -3.85 4.88
CA HIS A 76 -3.66 -2.87 3.86
C HIS A 76 -2.41 -3.31 3.12
N PHE A 77 -2.51 -3.50 1.81
CA PHE A 77 -1.41 -3.88 0.95
C PHE A 77 -0.94 -2.69 0.12
N LEU A 78 0.37 -2.47 0.08
CA LEU A 78 1.04 -1.67 -0.94
C LEU A 78 1.79 -2.62 -1.86
N ALA A 79 1.25 -2.84 -3.06
CA ALA A 79 1.77 -3.88 -3.96
C ALA A 79 1.41 -3.63 -5.42
N GLN A 80 2.16 -4.27 -6.32
CA GLN A 80 1.73 -4.46 -7.70
C GLN A 80 0.59 -5.49 -7.81
N PRO A 81 -0.25 -5.43 -8.84
CA PRO A 81 -1.42 -6.32 -9.02
C PRO A 81 -1.12 -7.80 -8.79
N GLY A 82 -0.09 -8.34 -9.44
CA GLY A 82 0.24 -9.77 -9.34
C GLY A 82 0.74 -10.20 -7.96
N VAL A 83 1.40 -9.31 -7.22
CA VAL A 83 1.86 -9.58 -5.85
C VAL A 83 0.68 -9.55 -4.88
N LEU A 84 -0.25 -8.60 -5.08
CA LEU A 84 -1.47 -8.49 -4.29
C LEU A 84 -2.30 -9.77 -4.33
N GLU A 85 -2.59 -10.28 -5.54
CA GLU A 85 -3.41 -11.49 -5.70
C GLU A 85 -2.80 -12.67 -4.93
N ARG A 86 -1.48 -12.88 -5.04
CA ARG A 86 -0.76 -13.95 -4.32
C ARG A 86 -0.80 -13.77 -2.81
N ASN A 87 -0.57 -12.54 -2.33
CA ASN A 87 -0.51 -12.28 -0.90
C ASN A 87 -1.89 -12.38 -0.23
N ILE A 88 -2.96 -11.93 -0.91
CA ILE A 88 -4.33 -12.12 -0.41
C ILE A 88 -4.65 -13.61 -0.33
N ALA A 89 -4.37 -14.39 -1.38
CA ALA A 89 -4.63 -15.82 -1.39
C ALA A 89 -3.88 -16.54 -0.25
N ALA A 90 -2.59 -16.24 -0.07
CA ALA A 90 -1.77 -16.81 0.99
C ALA A 90 -2.25 -16.39 2.39
N LEU A 91 -2.64 -15.11 2.58
CA LEU A 91 -3.19 -14.63 3.85
C LEU A 91 -4.50 -15.35 4.21
N LEU A 92 -5.42 -15.49 3.26
CA LEU A 92 -6.70 -16.15 3.49
C LEU A 92 -6.52 -17.65 3.78
N CYS A 93 -5.61 -18.33 3.07
CA CYS A 93 -5.24 -19.72 3.36
C CYS A 93 -4.68 -19.86 4.78
N LEU A 94 -3.71 -19.02 5.15
CA LEU A 94 -3.09 -19.05 6.47
C LEU A 94 -4.11 -18.80 7.60
N ARG A 95 -5.04 -17.86 7.40
CA ARG A 95 -6.15 -17.60 8.35
C ARG A 95 -7.05 -18.83 8.49
N GLN A 96 -7.41 -19.47 7.38
CA GLN A 96 -8.23 -20.68 7.39
C GLN A 96 -7.54 -21.83 8.14
N GLU A 97 -6.24 -22.04 7.93
CA GLU A 97 -5.44 -23.03 8.67
C GLU A 97 -5.43 -22.80 10.18
N HIS A 98 -5.53 -21.54 10.62
CA HIS A 98 -5.61 -21.14 12.03
C HIS A 98 -7.06 -21.04 12.56
N GLY A 99 -8.03 -21.56 11.81
CA GLY A 99 -9.44 -21.56 12.19
C GLY A 99 -10.09 -20.18 12.22
N ILE A 100 -9.51 -19.19 11.54
CA ILE A 100 -10.06 -17.84 11.41
C ILE A 100 -10.86 -17.78 10.11
N LEU A 101 -12.18 -17.84 10.23
CA LEU A 101 -13.09 -17.94 9.09
C LEU A 101 -13.63 -16.57 8.64
N GLU A 102 -13.52 -15.55 9.49
CA GLU A 102 -13.96 -14.20 9.15
C GLU A 102 -13.06 -13.60 8.07
N ARG A 103 -13.66 -13.14 6.96
CA ARG A 103 -12.93 -12.40 5.92
C ARG A 103 -12.59 -11.00 6.45
N PRO A 104 -11.32 -10.60 6.45
CA PRO A 104 -10.95 -9.25 6.87
C PRO A 104 -11.31 -8.22 5.78
N LEU A 105 -11.34 -6.94 6.14
CA LEU A 105 -11.36 -5.82 5.21
C LEU A 105 -10.03 -5.73 4.44
N LEU A 106 -10.06 -5.76 3.12
CA LEU A 106 -8.88 -5.72 2.27
C LEU A 106 -8.76 -4.35 1.59
N VAL A 107 -7.72 -3.60 1.95
CA VAL A 107 -7.38 -2.30 1.36
C VAL A 107 -6.15 -2.47 0.47
N TRP A 108 -6.15 -1.87 -0.72
CA TRP A 108 -5.01 -1.91 -1.62
C TRP A 108 -4.63 -0.51 -2.12
N GLY A 109 -3.40 -0.11 -1.81
CA GLY A 109 -2.69 0.98 -2.48
C GLY A 109 -1.82 0.42 -3.60
N PRO A 110 -2.00 0.86 -4.86
CA PRO A 110 -1.17 0.38 -5.95
C PRO A 110 0.26 0.89 -5.77
N SER A 111 1.25 0.10 -6.19
CA SER A 111 2.63 0.58 -6.24
C SER A 111 2.77 1.69 -7.29
N PRO A 112 3.39 2.85 -6.97
CA PRO A 112 3.60 3.94 -7.93
C PRO A 112 4.34 3.49 -9.20
N LEU A 113 5.28 2.54 -9.07
CA LEU A 113 6.07 2.04 -10.19
C LEU A 113 5.21 1.29 -11.21
N GLY A 114 4.18 0.58 -10.75
CA GLY A 114 3.29 -0.20 -11.60
C GLY A 114 2.17 0.60 -12.26
N CYS A 115 1.87 1.81 -11.77
CA CYS A 115 0.75 2.60 -12.28
C CYS A 115 1.06 3.19 -13.65
N ASP A 116 0.45 2.65 -14.71
CA ASP A 116 0.49 3.20 -16.06
C ASP A 116 -0.82 2.87 -16.80
N SER A 117 -1.26 3.77 -17.67
CA SER A 117 -2.45 3.59 -18.51
C SER A 117 -2.41 2.33 -19.37
N ALA A 118 -1.22 1.90 -19.81
CA ALA A 118 -1.01 0.68 -20.58
C ALA A 118 -1.39 -0.58 -19.78
N ASP A 119 -1.28 -0.54 -18.45
CA ASP A 119 -1.63 -1.64 -17.53
C ASP A 119 -2.88 -1.33 -16.68
N LYS A 120 -3.74 -0.42 -17.13
CA LYS A 120 -5.00 -0.09 -16.44
C LYS A 120 -5.85 -1.33 -16.19
N ALA A 121 -5.95 -2.23 -17.18
CA ALA A 121 -6.71 -3.46 -17.04
C ALA A 121 -6.13 -4.40 -15.97
N GLY A 122 -4.80 -4.47 -15.87
CA GLY A 122 -4.10 -5.21 -14.83
C GLY A 122 -4.40 -4.68 -13.43
N HIS A 123 -4.61 -3.36 -13.29
CA HIS A 123 -4.99 -2.75 -12.02
C HIS A 123 -6.47 -2.88 -11.67
N LEU A 124 -7.36 -2.88 -12.66
CA LEU A 124 -8.81 -3.03 -12.42
C LEU A 124 -9.22 -4.47 -12.06
N LYS A 125 -8.45 -5.47 -12.50
CA LYS A 125 -8.78 -6.88 -12.21
C LYS A 125 -8.74 -7.21 -10.70
N PRO A 126 -7.67 -6.87 -9.95
CA PRO A 126 -7.62 -7.11 -8.51
C PRO A 126 -8.60 -6.25 -7.69
N CYS A 127 -9.12 -5.14 -8.23
CA CYS A 127 -10.18 -4.36 -7.57
C CYS A 127 -11.42 -5.19 -7.21
N LYS A 128 -11.62 -6.35 -7.85
CA LYS A 128 -12.73 -7.27 -7.55
C LYS A 128 -12.53 -8.11 -6.29
N ILE A 129 -11.29 -8.24 -5.81
CA ILE A 129 -10.96 -9.09 -4.66
C ILE A 129 -10.62 -8.27 -3.40
N VAL A 130 -10.51 -6.96 -3.53
CA VAL A 130 -10.32 -6.02 -2.41
C VAL A 130 -11.60 -5.22 -2.15
N ASP A 131 -11.72 -4.69 -0.94
CA ASP A 131 -12.87 -3.88 -0.53
C ASP A 131 -12.63 -2.38 -0.79
N VAL A 132 -11.37 -1.95 -0.73
CA VAL A 132 -10.99 -0.55 -0.95
C VAL A 132 -9.78 -0.48 -1.86
N PHE A 133 -9.93 0.19 -3.00
CA PHE A 133 -8.82 0.62 -3.84
C PHE A 133 -8.45 2.07 -3.48
N SER A 134 -7.20 2.31 -3.14
CA SER A 134 -6.77 3.54 -2.46
C SER A 134 -5.56 4.23 -3.13
N PRO A 135 -5.64 4.57 -4.44
CA PRO A 135 -4.58 5.31 -5.10
C PRO A 135 -4.47 6.74 -4.55
N ASN A 136 -3.30 7.35 -4.71
CA ASN A 136 -3.14 8.80 -4.63
C ASN A 136 -3.48 9.47 -5.98
N HIS A 137 -3.39 10.79 -6.04
CA HIS A 137 -3.73 11.57 -7.24
C HIS A 137 -2.80 11.28 -8.42
N LEU A 138 -1.50 11.09 -8.19
CA LEU A 138 -0.54 10.77 -9.26
C LEU A 138 -0.76 9.37 -9.82
N GLU A 139 -0.94 8.38 -8.94
CA GLU A 139 -1.24 6.99 -9.34
C GLU A 139 -2.52 6.93 -10.16
N LEU A 140 -3.57 7.67 -9.75
CA LEU A 140 -4.81 7.76 -10.49
C LEU A 140 -4.59 8.41 -11.86
N SER A 141 -3.92 9.56 -11.92
CA SER A 141 -3.57 10.22 -13.19
C SER A 141 -2.77 9.29 -14.11
N TYR A 142 -1.77 8.58 -13.60
CA TYR A 142 -0.98 7.65 -14.41
C TYR A 142 -1.80 6.48 -14.95
N LEU A 143 -2.74 5.95 -14.17
CA LEU A 143 -3.62 4.85 -14.61
C LEU A 143 -4.64 5.28 -15.67
N ILE A 144 -5.00 6.56 -15.72
CA ILE A 144 -5.99 7.08 -16.66
C ILE A 144 -5.34 7.70 -17.90
N GLU A 145 -4.32 8.52 -17.69
CA GLU A 145 -3.70 9.38 -18.71
C GLU A 145 -2.34 8.85 -19.17
N GLY A 146 -1.70 7.97 -18.38
CA GLY A 146 -0.35 7.45 -18.62
C GLY A 146 0.72 8.28 -17.93
N LYS A 147 1.94 7.75 -17.87
CA LYS A 147 3.08 8.53 -17.37
C LYS A 147 3.52 9.55 -18.42
N GLY A 148 3.22 10.83 -18.19
CA GLY A 148 3.78 11.95 -18.96
C GLY A 148 5.17 12.38 -18.44
N GLU A 149 5.92 13.15 -19.23
CA GLU A 149 7.20 13.75 -18.81
C GLU A 149 7.03 14.85 -17.75
N VAL A 150 5.80 15.37 -17.58
CA VAL A 150 5.45 16.45 -16.65
C VAL A 150 4.46 15.91 -15.63
N GLU A 151 4.76 16.09 -14.34
CA GLU A 151 3.79 15.78 -13.29
C GLU A 151 2.52 16.63 -13.49
N PRO A 152 1.34 16.02 -13.63
CA PRO A 152 0.11 16.77 -13.81
C PRO A 152 -0.18 17.59 -12.55
N ALA A 153 -0.51 18.87 -12.72
CA ALA A 153 -0.97 19.70 -11.62
C ALA A 153 -2.27 19.10 -11.05
N PHE A 154 -2.36 19.00 -9.72
CA PHE A 154 -3.56 18.51 -9.06
C PHE A 154 -4.78 19.38 -9.41
N SER A 155 -5.83 18.75 -9.94
CA SER A 155 -7.12 19.38 -10.26
C SER A 155 -8.24 18.56 -9.63
N ARG A 156 -9.00 19.19 -8.75
CA ARG A 156 -10.12 18.53 -8.06
C ARG A 156 -11.23 18.19 -9.05
N GLU A 157 -11.56 19.11 -9.94
CA GLU A 157 -12.64 18.96 -10.93
C GLU A 157 -12.35 17.78 -11.88
N THR A 158 -11.09 17.60 -12.29
CA THR A 158 -10.69 16.50 -13.18
C THR A 158 -10.87 15.14 -12.50
N VAL A 159 -10.52 15.03 -11.22
CA VAL A 159 -10.65 13.78 -10.45
C VAL A 159 -12.12 13.41 -10.26
N GLU A 160 -12.97 14.37 -9.89
CA GLU A 160 -14.39 14.13 -9.62
C GLU A 160 -15.17 13.78 -10.91
N ALA A 161 -14.74 14.24 -12.09
CA ALA A 161 -15.39 13.93 -13.37
C ALA A 161 -15.14 12.50 -13.90
N GLN A 162 -14.19 11.76 -13.32
CA GLN A 162 -13.80 10.42 -13.76
C GLN A 162 -14.30 9.28 -12.85
N ALA A 163 -14.97 9.63 -11.74
CA ALA A 163 -15.56 8.69 -10.77
C ALA A 163 -17.00 8.32 -11.14
#